data_AF-A0A969RM27-F1
#
_entry.id   AF-A0A969RM27-F1
#
_cell.length_a   1.000
_cell.length_b   1.000
_cell.length_c   1.000
_cell.angle_alpha   90.00
_cell.angle_beta   90.00
_cell.angle_gamma   90.00
#
_symmetry.space_group_name_H-M   'P 1'
#
loop_
_entity.id
_entity.type
_entity.pdbx_description
1 polymer ?
#
loop_
_entity_poly.entity_id
_entity_poly.type
_entity_poly.pdbx_seq_one_letter_code
_entity_poly.pdbx_strand_id
1 'polypeptide(L)' 'MRESVIYQEIWLEGEQVGEQRGRLEGEQRGRLEVAQNLLLEGMDIELIARVTGLSIEQIQQLQTTLTENR' A
#
# COMPACT_ATOMS: atom_id res chain seq x y z
N MET A 1 -19.72 8.17 -38.93
CA MET A 1 -19.36 8.29 -37.50
C MET A 1 -19.13 6.89 -36.95
N ARG A 2 -17.92 6.35 -37.10
CA ARG A 2 -17.44 5.18 -36.33
C ARG A 2 -16.55 5.70 -35.20
N GLU A 3 -17.04 6.73 -34.52
CA GLU A 3 -16.49 7.18 -33.26
C GLU A 3 -17.41 6.56 -32.22
N SER A 4 -17.01 5.48 -31.55
CA SER A 4 -17.49 5.27 -30.18
C SER A 4 -17.03 3.99 -29.53
N VAL A 5 -16.99 2.83 -30.21
CA VAL A 5 -16.83 1.58 -29.45
C VAL A 5 -15.39 1.38 -28.98
N ILE A 6 -14.43 1.48 -29.92
CA ILE A 6 -12.99 1.30 -29.61
C ILE A 6 -12.49 2.38 -28.63
N TYR A 7 -12.97 3.63 -28.76
CA TYR A 7 -12.56 4.71 -27.86
C TYR A 7 -13.16 4.55 -26.46
N GLN A 8 -14.43 4.10 -26.36
CA GLN A 8 -15.06 3.80 -25.08
C GLN A 8 -14.37 2.62 -24.39
N GLU A 9 -14.00 1.58 -25.14
CA GLU A 9 -13.25 0.43 -24.63
C GLU A 9 -11.88 0.86 -24.07
N ILE A 10 -11.10 1.64 -24.81
CA ILE A 10 -9.79 2.14 -24.34
C ILE A 10 -9.93 3.01 -23.08
N TRP A 11 -10.99 3.83 -23.02
CA TRP A 11 -11.22 4.71 -21.87
C TRP A 11 -11.63 3.91 -20.62
N LEU A 12 -12.53 2.93 -20.78
CA LEU A 12 -12.94 2.01 -19.73
C LEU A 12 -11.77 1.15 -19.22
N GLU A 13 -10.93 0.65 -20.13
CA GLU A 13 -9.71 -0.08 -19.77
C GLU A 13 -8.75 0.82 -18.98
N GLY A 14 -8.55 2.07 -19.42
CA GLY A 14 -7.72 3.04 -18.71
C GLY A 14 -8.22 3.35 -17.30
N GLU A 15 -9.53 3.54 -17.14
CA GLU A 15 -10.16 3.79 -15.84
C GLU A 15 -10.05 2.57 -14.91
N GLN A 16 -10.34 1.36 -15.40
CA GLN A 16 -10.21 0.13 -14.62
C GLN A 16 -8.78 -0.13 -14.16
N VAL A 17 -7.80 0.06 -15.05
CA VAL A 17 -6.38 -0.08 -14.71
C VAL A 17 -5.97 0.97 -13.69
N GLY A 18 -6.44 2.21 -13.83
CA GLY A 18 -6.20 3.29 -12.89
C GLY A 18 -6.77 3.01 -11.50
N GLU A 19 -8.02 2.56 -11.40
CA GLU A 19 -8.67 2.23 -10.13
C GLU A 19 -8.00 1.05 -9.44
N GLN A 20 -7.68 -0.02 -10.19
CA GLN A 20 -6.98 -1.19 -9.64
C GLN A 20 -5.60 -0.81 -9.10
N ARG A 21 -4.83 -0.02 -9.85
CA ARG A 21 -3.52 0.48 -9.39
C ARG A 21 -3.65 1.35 -8.16
N GLY A 22 -4.57 2.32 -8.18
CA GLY A 22 -4.79 3.22 -7.05
C GLY A 22 -5.22 2.48 -5.77
N ARG A 23 -6.08 1.46 -5.90
CA ARG A 23 -6.48 0.62 -4.76
C ARG A 23 -5.31 -0.19 -4.20
N LEU A 24 -4.53 -0.84 -5.06
CA LEU A 24 -3.37 -1.63 -4.63
C LEU A 24 -2.29 -0.77 -3.96
N GLU A 25 -1.97 0.39 -4.55
CA GLU A 25 -1.02 1.34 -3.97
C GLU A 25 -1.53 1.91 -2.64
N GLY A 26 -2.82 2.22 -2.56
CA GLY A 26 -3.47 2.71 -1.34
C GLY A 26 -3.46 1.69 -0.22
N GLU A 27 -3.79 0.43 -0.51
CA GLU A 27 -3.76 -0.66 0.47
C GLU A 27 -2.35 -0.93 1.00
N GLN A 28 -1.34 -0.94 0.12
CA GLN A 28 0.05 -1.12 0.54
C GLN A 28 0.53 0.05 1.39
N ARG A 29 0.26 1.29 0.96
CA ARG A 29 0.61 2.50 1.72
C ARG A 29 -0.05 2.51 3.09
N GLY A 30 -1.35 2.21 3.16
CA GLY A 30 -2.09 2.16 4.42
C GLY A 30 -1.52 1.14 5.40
N ARG A 31 -1.15 -0.07 4.93
CA ARG A 31 -0.52 -1.08 5.80
C ARG A 31 0.84 -0.62 6.32
N LEU A 32 1.66 -0.02 5.47
CA LEU A 32 2.97 0.50 5.85
C LEU A 32 2.86 1.64 6.84
N GLU A 33 1.94 2.58 6.62
CA GLU A 33 1.70 3.72 7.50
C GLU A 33 1.19 3.28 8.88
N VAL A 34 0.24 2.33 8.91
CA VAL A 34 -0.21 1.72 10.17
C VAL A 34 0.95 1.06 10.89
N ALA A 35 1.75 0.23 10.21
CA ALA A 35 2.92 -0.41 10.82
C ALA A 35 3.92 0.61 11.39
N GLN A 36 4.15 1.70 10.66
CA GLN A 36 5.01 2.80 11.07
C GLN A 36 4.51 3.48 12.34
N ASN A 37 3.23 3.86 12.38
CA ASN A 37 2.62 4.49 13.54
C ASN A 37 2.66 3.57 14.76
N LEU A 38 2.38 2.28 14.59
CA LEU A 38 2.46 1.31 15.68
C LEU A 38 3.89 1.14 16.22
N LEU A 39 4.90 1.16 15.35
CA LEU A 39 6.32 1.15 15.76
C LEU A 39 6.69 2.41 16.55
N LEU A 40 6.19 3.58 16.14
CA LEU A 40 6.42 4.85 16.83
C LEU A 40 5.75 4.89 18.21
N GLU A 41 4.59 4.27 18.35
CA GLU A 41 3.88 4.07 19.63
C GLU A 41 4.57 3.04 20.54
N GLY A 42 5.64 2.38 20.07
CA GLY A 42 6.41 1.40 20.86
C GLY A 42 5.72 0.05 21.03
N MET A 43 4.81 -0.32 20.12
CA MET A 43 4.15 -1.63 20.14
C MET A 43 5.11 -2.76 19.76
N ASP A 44 4.84 -3.96 20.29
CA ASP A 44 5.63 -5.16 19.98
C ASP A 44 5.51 -5.56 18.50
N ILE A 45 6.65 -5.93 17.90
CA ILE A 45 6.75 -6.32 16.47
C ILE A 45 5.81 -7.49 16.13
N GLU A 46 5.63 -8.45 17.03
CA GLU A 46 4.71 -9.59 16.83
C GLU A 46 3.25 -9.14 16.73
N LEU A 47 2.85 -8.14 17.54
CA LEU A 47 1.51 -7.58 17.49
C LEU A 47 1.30 -6.78 16.20
N ILE A 48 2.31 -6.00 15.80
CA ILE A 48 2.28 -5.23 14.54
C ILE A 48 2.15 -6.19 13.35
N ALA A 49 2.89 -7.29 13.32
CA ALA A 49 2.80 -8.32 12.28
C ALA A 49 1.38 -8.90 12.19
N ARG A 50 0.78 -9.21 13.34
CA ARG A 50 -0.59 -9.74 13.40
C ARG A 50 -1.65 -8.74 12.94
N VAL A 51 -1.51 -7.47 13.28
CA VAL A 51 -2.49 -6.42 12.96
C VAL A 51 -2.39 -5.96 11.49
N THR A 52 -1.18 -5.81 10.98
CA THR A 52 -0.92 -5.27 9.64
C THR A 52 -0.84 -6.36 8.57
N GLY A 53 -0.63 -7.62 8.98
CA GLY A 53 -0.39 -8.75 8.08
C GLY A 53 0.99 -8.72 7.41
N LEU A 54 1.88 -7.84 7.86
CA LEU A 54 3.27 -7.79 7.41
C LEU A 54 4.11 -8.85 8.11
N SER A 55 5.18 -9.30 7.44
CA SER A 55 6.14 -10.18 8.10
C SER A 55 6.96 -9.42 9.14
N ILE A 56 7.46 -10.15 10.14
CA ILE A 56 8.37 -9.61 11.16
C ILE A 56 9.59 -8.95 10.50
N GLU A 57 10.12 -9.56 9.44
CA GLU A 57 11.27 -9.04 8.68
C GLU A 57 10.96 -7.70 8.00
N GLN A 58 9.77 -7.54 7.40
CA GLN A 58 9.33 -6.27 6.81
C GLN A 58 9.21 -5.17 7.87
N ILE A 59 8.71 -5.51 9.05
CA ILE A 59 8.55 -4.56 10.16
C ILE A 59 9.91 -4.15 10.73
N GLN A 60 10.85 -5.09 10.84
CA GLN A 60 12.24 -4.78 11.24
C GLN A 60 12.95 -3.89 10.22
N GLN A 61 12.77 -4.14 8.92
CA GLN A 61 13.29 -3.25 7.89
C GLN A 61 12.71 -1.84 8.02
N LEU A 62 11.39 -1.72 8.22
CA LEU A 62 10.73 -0.44 8.48
C LEU A 62 11.31 0.28 9.71
N GLN A 63 11.52 -0.46 10.80
CA GLN A 63 12.11 0.09 12.02
C GLN A 63 13.55 0.60 11.81
N THR A 64 14.37 -0.13 11.07
CA THR A 64 15.72 0.29 10.70
C THR A 64 15.67 1.56 9.85
N THR A 65 14.84 1.60 8.81
CA THR A 65 14.70 2.78 7.94
C THR A 65 14.18 4.01 8.69
N LEU A 66 13.28 3.83 9.67
CA LEU A 66 12.82 4.91 10.56
C LEU A 66 13.93 5.47 11.45
N THR A 67 14.84 4.60 11.90
CA THR A 67 15.94 4.98 12.79
C THR A 67 17.09 5.62 12.02
N GLU A 68 17.34 5.19 10.77
CA GLU A 68 18.38 5.74 9.88
C GLU A 68 18.05 7.13 9.31
N ASN A 69 16.77 7.49 9.21
CA ASN A 69 16.33 8.82 8.74
C ASN A 69 16.23 9.87 9.87
N ARG A 70 16.75 9.59 11.06
CA ARG A 70 16.69 10.43 12.26
C ARG A 70 18.04 11.06 12.57
#